data_AF-G4YND7-F1
#
_entry.id   AF-G4YND7-F1
#
_cell.length_a   1.000
_cell.length_b   1.000
_cell.length_c   1.000
_cell.angle_alpha   90.00
_cell.angle_beta   90.00
_cell.angle_gamma   90.00
#
_symmetry.space_group_name_H-M   'P 1'
#
loop_
_entity.id
_entity.type
_entity.pdbx_description
1 polymer ?
#
loop_
_entity_poly.entity_id
_entity_poly.type
_entity_poly.pdbx_seq_one_letter_code
_entity_poly.pdbx_strand_id
1 'polypeptide(L)'
;YSVLFICTHGWKDRNRGNGTRPVQHLRGTACEASLSVTLTRVLNKTTRRWEYYYRVNQSEPIHTHPVNETIWRMYAENRRVKDPVVLAMVQQL
;
A
#
# COMPACT_ATOMS: atom_id res chain seq x y z
N TYR A 1 -5.79 13.71 -9.62
CA TYR A 1 -4.74 12.95 -8.92
C TYR A 1 -5.25 11.54 -8.70
N SER A 2 -4.52 10.52 -9.13
CA SER A 2 -4.91 9.11 -8.98
C SER A 2 -3.84 8.34 -8.21
N VAL A 3 -4.28 7.45 -7.34
CA VAL A 3 -3.44 6.55 -6.55
C VAL A 3 -3.86 5.12 -6.83
N LEU A 4 -2.88 4.26 -7.04
CA LEU A 4 -3.07 2.82 -7.12
C LEU A 4 -2.53 2.18 -5.84
N PHE A 5 -3.40 1.49 -5.11
CA PHE A 5 -3.03 0.61 -4.02
C PHE A 5 -2.90 -0.81 -4.58
N ILE A 6 -1.84 -1.51 -4.20
CA ILE A 6 -1.63 -2.92 -4.54
C ILE A 6 -1.30 -3.69 -3.27
N CYS A 7 -1.62 -4.98 -3.27
CA CYS A 7 -1.24 -5.87 -2.19
C CYS A 7 0.28 -5.90 -1.99
N THR A 8 0.74 -6.01 -0.74
CA THR A 8 2.16 -6.20 -0.41
C THR A 8 2.76 -7.48 -1.01
N HIS A 9 1.92 -8.45 -1.36
CA HIS A 9 2.28 -9.68 -2.07
C HIS A 9 2.08 -9.63 -3.61
N GLY A 10 1.56 -8.51 -4.13
CA GLY A 10 1.34 -8.28 -5.55
C GLY A 10 2.53 -7.65 -6.27
N TRP A 11 3.58 -7.28 -5.54
CA TRP A 11 4.80 -6.74 -6.12
C TRP A 11 5.54 -7.81 -6.91
N LYS A 12 5.94 -7.47 -8.13
CA LYS A 12 6.86 -8.30 -8.92
C LYS A 12 8.20 -8.35 -8.22
N ASP A 13 8.77 -9.55 -8.11
CA ASP A 13 10.10 -9.72 -7.55
C ASP A 13 11.13 -8.99 -8.43
N ARG A 14 11.81 -8.02 -7.83
CA ARG A 14 12.90 -7.30 -8.50
C ARG A 14 14.23 -7.91 -8.07
N ASN A 15 14.55 -9.06 -8.63
CA ASN A 15 15.84 -9.69 -8.42
C ASN A 15 16.92 -8.83 -9.09
N ARG A 16 17.85 -8.29 -8.29
CA ARG A 16 18.99 -7.47 -8.76
C ARG A 16 20.31 -8.25 -8.80
N GLY A 17 20.29 -9.54 -8.48
CA GLY A 17 21.50 -10.38 -8.46
C GLY A 17 21.25 -11.75 -9.08
N ASN A 18 22.33 -12.47 -9.42
CA ASN A 18 22.32 -13.75 -10.14
C ASN A 18 21.86 -14.96 -9.30
N GLY A 19 21.29 -14.75 -8.10
CA GLY A 19 20.66 -15.83 -7.34
C GLY A 19 21.61 -16.79 -6.61
N THR A 20 22.87 -16.42 -6.36
CA THR A 20 23.86 -17.31 -5.70
C THR A 20 23.56 -17.59 -4.22
N ARG A 21 22.70 -16.79 -3.58
CA ARG A 21 22.28 -16.99 -2.18
C ARG A 21 20.80 -17.38 -2.14
N PRO A 22 20.39 -18.36 -1.31
CA PRO A 22 18.99 -18.72 -1.16
C PRO A 22 18.19 -17.53 -0.61
N VAL A 23 17.13 -17.15 -1.33
CA VAL A 23 16.25 -16.05 -0.92
C VAL A 23 15.30 -16.59 0.15
N GLN A 24 15.51 -16.18 1.40
CA GLN A 24 14.75 -16.75 2.52
C GLN A 24 13.30 -16.25 2.62
N HIS A 25 12.92 -15.21 1.88
CA HIS A 25 11.56 -14.65 1.91
C HIS A 25 11.15 -14.07 0.55
N LEU A 26 10.73 -14.94 -0.38
CA LEU A 26 10.04 -14.47 -1.58
C LEU A 26 8.64 -14.00 -1.16
N ARG A 27 8.39 -12.70 -1.23
CA ARG A 27 7.09 -12.09 -0.83
C ARG A 27 6.03 -12.23 -1.93
N GLY A 28 6.44 -12.50 -3.16
CA GLY A 28 5.57 -12.57 -4.33
C GLY A 28 4.67 -13.81 -4.29
N THR A 29 3.38 -13.61 -4.03
CA THR A 29 2.34 -14.64 -4.29
C THR A 29 1.58 -14.33 -5.58
N ALA A 30 2.11 -13.41 -6.39
CA ALA A 30 1.45 -12.85 -7.57
C ALA A 30 0.01 -12.40 -7.28
N CYS A 31 -0.21 -11.78 -6.12
CA CYS A 31 -1.55 -11.33 -5.73
C CYS A 31 -1.99 -10.13 -6.60
N GLU A 32 -3.13 -10.24 -7.27
CA GLU A 32 -3.67 -9.20 -8.16
C GLU A 32 -4.56 -8.19 -7.44
N ALA A 33 -4.76 -8.37 -6.13
CA ALA A 33 -5.59 -7.48 -5.33
C ALA A 33 -5.08 -6.03 -5.41
N SER A 34 -5.94 -5.14 -5.89
CA SER A 34 -5.60 -3.76 -6.20
C SER A 34 -6.80 -2.82 -6.15
N LEU A 35 -6.54 -1.53 -5.91
CA LEU A 35 -7.55 -0.49 -5.83
C LEU A 35 -7.02 0.80 -6.45
N SER A 36 -7.64 1.25 -7.54
CA SER A 36 -7.31 2.52 -8.20
C SER A 36 -8.35 3.57 -7.85
N VAL A 37 -7.91 4.68 -7.26
CA VAL A 37 -8.77 5.77 -6.80
C VAL A 37 -8.29 7.10 -7.38
N THR A 38 -9.21 7.87 -7.94
CA THR A 38 -8.96 9.25 -8.41
C THR A 38 -9.70 10.24 -7.52
N LEU A 39 -8.99 11.25 -7.03
CA LEU A 39 -9.60 12.42 -6.42
C LEU A 39 -10.20 13.30 -7.52
N THR A 40 -11.52 13.47 -7.50
CA THR A 40 -12.27 14.33 -8.41
C THR A 40 -12.87 15.50 -7.66
N ARG A 41 -13.03 16.62 -8.36
CA ARG A 41 -13.71 17.81 -7.83
C ARG A 41 -15.01 18.00 -8.59
N VAL A 42 -16.13 17.97 -7.88
CA VAL A 42 -17.48 18.04 -8.48
C VAL A 42 -18.18 19.29 -7.93
N LEU A 43 -18.86 20.02 -8.82
CA LEU A 43 -19.68 21.14 -8.41
C LEU A 43 -21.00 20.61 -7.85
N ASN A 44 -21.24 20.82 -6.56
CA ASN A 44 -22.54 20.52 -5.97
C ASN A 44 -23.55 21.56 -6.48
N LYS A 45 -24.55 21.08 -7.23
CA LYS A 45 -25.54 21.95 -7.89
C LYS A 45 -26.45 22.66 -6.88
N THR A 46 -26.68 22.06 -5.72
CA THR A 46 -27.54 22.60 -4.65
C THR A 46 -26.81 23.66 -3.84
N THR A 47 -25.60 23.34 -3.37
CA THR A 47 -24.83 24.25 -2.51
C THR A 47 -23.99 25.25 -3.31
N ARG A 48 -23.87 25.06 -4.63
CA ARG A 48 -23.04 25.86 -5.56
C ARG A 48 -21.55 25.89 -5.15
N ARG A 49 -21.10 24.88 -4.40
CA ARG A 49 -19.71 24.75 -3.91
C ARG A 49 -19.00 23.59 -4.59
N TRP A 50 -17.69 23.70 -4.69
CA TRP A 50 -16.84 22.59 -5.15
C TRP A 50 -16.61 21.63 -4.00
N GLU A 51 -16.90 20.36 -4.23
CA GLU A 51 -16.71 19.27 -3.28
C GLU A 51 -15.74 18.25 -3.87
N TYR A 52 -14.94 17.62 -3.01
CA TYR A 52 -13.96 16.62 -3.39
C TYR A 52 -14.51 15.22 -3.12
N TYR A 53 -14.40 14.35 -4.11
CA TYR A 53 -14.85 12.96 -4.04
C TYR A 53 -13.74 12.01 -4.46
N TYR A 54 -13.72 10.84 -3.83
CA TYR A 54 -12.91 9.72 -4.29
C TYR A 54 -13.73 8.89 -5.27
N ARG A 55 -13.26 8.81 -6.51
CA ARG A 55 -13.82 7.92 -7.52
C ARG A 55 -12.97 6.67 -7.63
N VAL A 56 -13.55 5.52 -7.33
CA VAL A 56 -12.91 4.22 -7.59
C VAL A 56 -13.00 3.95 -9.10
N ASN A 57 -11.85 3.74 -9.74
CA ASN A 57 -11.80 3.43 -11.18
C ASN A 57 -11.71 1.93 -11.42
N GLN A 58 -10.98 1.21 -10.56
CA GLN A 58 -10.76 -0.22 -10.64
C GLN A 58 -10.62 -0.77 -9.22
N SER A 59 -11.20 -1.93 -8.97
CA SER A 59 -11.05 -2.66 -7.72
C SER A 59 -10.98 -4.16 -8.01
N GLU A 60 -9.91 -4.79 -7.55
CA GLU A 60 -9.76 -6.24 -7.47
C GLU A 60 -9.60 -6.58 -5.98
N PRO A 61 -10.67 -7.00 -5.28
CA PRO A 61 -10.62 -7.25 -3.85
C PRO A 61 -10.15 -8.67 -3.50
N ILE A 62 -9.99 -9.56 -4.49
CA ILE A 62 -9.72 -10.98 -4.23
C ILE A 62 -8.23 -11.21 -3.99
N HIS A 63 -7.91 -11.77 -2.82
CA HIS A 63 -6.56 -12.17 -2.47
C HIS A 63 -6.33 -13.67 -2.73
N THR A 64 -5.15 -14.01 -3.25
CA THR A 64 -4.69 -15.39 -3.47
C THR A 64 -3.93 -15.98 -2.27
N HIS A 65 -3.87 -15.23 -1.17
CA HIS A 65 -3.17 -15.60 0.08
C HIS A 65 -4.02 -15.20 1.29
N PRO A 66 -3.76 -15.77 2.49
CA PRO A 66 -4.43 -15.37 3.72
C PRO A 66 -4.17 -13.90 4.04
N VAL A 67 -5.23 -13.16 4.39
CA VAL A 67 -5.15 -11.80 4.92
C VAL A 67 -5.54 -11.86 6.39
N ASN A 68 -4.56 -11.70 7.28
CA ASN A 68 -4.79 -11.68 8.72
C ASN A 68 -3.83 -10.72 9.42
N GLU A 69 -4.17 -10.37 10.66
CA GLU A 69 -3.40 -9.42 11.46
C GLU A 69 -1.98 -9.93 11.77
N THR A 70 -1.81 -11.23 11.98
CA THR A 70 -0.51 -11.85 12.26
C THR A 70 0.47 -11.62 11.11
N ILE A 71 0.04 -11.91 9.88
CA ILE A 71 0.79 -11.66 8.64
C ILE A 71 1.09 -10.17 8.52
N TRP A 72 0.09 -9.30 8.75
CA TRP A 72 0.27 -7.85 8.71
C TRP A 72 1.35 -7.35 9.69
N ARG A 73 1.40 -7.89 10.92
CA ARG A 73 2.38 -7.48 11.95
C ARG A 73 3.78 -8.01 11.70
N MET A 74 3.96 -9.09 10.92
CA MET A 74 5.29 -9.61 10.58
C MET A 74 6.12 -8.61 9.78
N TYR A 75 5.48 -7.71 9.01
CA TYR A 75 6.21 -6.71 8.21
C TYR A 75 6.84 -5.62 9.09
N ALA A 76 8.16 -5.46 8.96
CA ALA A 76 8.91 -4.44 9.68
C ALA A 76 8.46 -3.00 9.32
N GLU A 77 8.05 -2.77 8.07
CA GLU A 77 7.54 -1.47 7.60
C GLU A 77 6.25 -1.06 8.32
N ASN A 78 5.37 -2.01 8.64
CA ASN A 78 4.13 -1.76 9.38
C ASN A 78 4.40 -1.44 10.85
N ARG A 79 5.55 -1.88 11.37
CA ARG A 79 6.04 -1.58 12.73
C ARG A 79 6.88 -0.31 12.77
N ARG A 80 7.07 0.39 11.65
CA ARG A 80 7.85 1.63 11.61
C ARG A 80 7.11 2.71 12.39
N VAL A 81 7.73 3.18 13.46
CA VAL A 81 7.24 4.34 14.23
C VAL A 81 7.31 5.56 13.33
N LYS A 82 6.15 6.18 13.07
CA LYS A 82 6.03 7.44 12.31
C LYS A 82 5.85 8.65 13.21
N ASP A 83 5.82 8.43 14.52
CA ASP A 83 5.69 9.49 15.50
C ASP A 83 6.91 10.43 15.40
N PRO A 84 6.69 11.73 15.10
CA PRO A 84 7.78 12.67 14.88
C PRO A 84 8.59 12.93 16.16
N VAL A 85 7.99 12.81 17.34
CA VAL A 85 8.66 13.00 18.63
C VAL A 85 9.60 11.81 18.91
N VAL A 86 9.11 10.59 18.70
CA VAL A 86 9.93 9.38 18.87
C VAL A 86 11.09 9.34 17.86
N LEU A 87 10.83 9.75 16.62
CA LEU A 87 11.87 9.83 15.58
C LEU A 87 12.93 10.88 15.92
N ALA A 88 12.54 12.04 16.46
CA ALA A 88 13.47 13.08 16.86
C ALA A 88 14.40 12.65 18.01
N MET A 89 13.88 11.88 18.97
CA MET A 89 14.65 11.36 20.10
C MET A 89 15.77 10.41 19.66
N VAL A 90 15.52 9.55 18.66
CA VAL A 90 16.52 8.59 18.13
C VAL A 90 17.61 9.29 17.31
N GLN A 91 17.29 10.40 16.64
CA GLN A 91 18.24 11.14 15.79
C GLN A 91 19.26 11.99 16.57
N GLN A 92 19.07 12.16 17.87
CA GLN A 92 19.96 12.94 18.75
C GLN A 92 21.01 12.09 19.49
N LEU A 93 21.02 10.77 19.26
CA LEU A 93 22.03 9.83 19.75
C LEU A 93 23.03 9.50 18.63
#